data_AF-A0A810NCZ9-F1
#
_entry.id   AF-A0A810NCZ9-F1
#
_cell.length_a   1.000
_cell.length_b   1.000
_cell.length_c   1.000
_cell.angle_alpha   90.00
_cell.angle_beta   90.00
_cell.angle_gamma   90.00
#
_symmetry.space_group_name_H-M   'P 1'
#
loop_
_entity.id
_entity.type
_entity.pdbx_description
1 polymer ?
#
loop_
_entity_poly.entity_id
_entity_poly.type
_entity_poly.pdbx_seq_one_letter_code
_entity_poly.pdbx_strand_id
1 'polypeptide(L)' 'MGASVSDIGRLMNESRDSLVELVEEVLMSHTPSAMGMCRACKQHWSRLVWHPCTQAEWARRFAANLLNGAEA' A
#
# COMPACT_ATOMS: atom_id res chain seq x y z
N MET A 1 -22.52 -14.80 21.90
CA MET A 1 -22.29 -15.11 20.47
C MET A 1 -20.92 -14.56 20.12
N GLY A 2 -19.89 -15.41 20.12
CA GLY A 2 -18.52 -15.03 19.73
C GLY A 2 -18.26 -15.49 18.31
N ALA A 3 -17.45 -14.75 17.56
CA ALA A 3 -17.00 -15.18 16.23
C ALA A 3 -16.26 -16.53 16.35
N SER A 4 -16.54 -17.47 15.47
CA SER A 4 -15.81 -18.73 15.39
C SER A 4 -14.36 -18.48 14.96
N VAL A 5 -13.44 -19.40 15.27
CA VAL A 5 -12.05 -19.34 14.77
C VAL A 5 -12.01 -19.25 13.24
N SER A 6 -12.94 -19.92 12.55
CA SER A 6 -13.09 -19.83 11.09
C SER A 6 -13.53 -18.43 10.62
N ASP A 7 -14.40 -17.77 11.38
CA ASP A 7 -14.83 -16.40 11.08
C ASP A 7 -13.65 -15.42 11.27
N ILE A 8 -12.87 -15.61 12.33
CA ILE A 8 -11.65 -14.82 12.58
C ILE A 8 -10.66 -15.03 11.44
N GLY A 9 -10.43 -16.27 11.01
CA GLY A 9 -9.55 -16.58 9.88
C GLY A 9 -9.97 -15.91 8.58
N ARG A 10 -11.28 -15.93 8.26
CA ARG A 10 -11.83 -15.24 7.08
C ARG A 10 -11.61 -13.73 7.16
N LEU A 11 -11.95 -13.11 8.28
CA LEU A 11 -11.78 -11.66 8.48
C LEU A 11 -10.31 -11.22 8.37
N MET A 12 -9.38 -12.03 8.88
CA MET A 12 -7.94 -11.77 8.75
C MET A 12 -7.48 -11.84 7.28
N ASN A 13 -8.02 -12.78 6.49
CA ASN A 13 -7.69 -12.88 5.08
C ASN A 13 -8.26 -11.72 4.26
N GLU A 14 -9.54 -11.38 4.48
CA GLU A 14 -10.17 -10.20 3.86
C GLU A 14 -9.40 -8.91 4.18
N SER A 15 -8.96 -8.76 5.44
CA SER A 15 -8.13 -7.63 5.86
C SER A 15 -6.78 -7.62 5.14
N ARG A 16 -6.17 -8.79 4.93
CA ARG A 16 -4.92 -8.91 4.15
C ARG A 16 -5.14 -8.51 2.70
N ASP A 17 -6.20 -9.01 2.06
CA ASP A 17 -6.50 -8.72 0.66
C ASP A 17 -6.74 -7.21 0.45
N SER A 18 -7.51 -6.57 1.34
CA SER A 18 -7.70 -5.11 1.31
C SER A 18 -6.39 -4.33 1.51
N LEU A 19 -5.46 -4.84 2.32
CA LEU A 19 -4.14 -4.22 2.47
C LEU A 19 -3.28 -4.36 1.21
N VAL A 20 -3.37 -5.50 0.50
CA VAL A 20 -2.68 -5.70 -0.78
C VAL A 20 -3.20 -4.72 -1.82
N GLU A 21 -4.52 -4.61 -1.97
CA GLU A 21 -5.15 -3.67 -2.91
C GLU A 21 -4.74 -2.22 -2.64
N LEU A 22 -4.72 -1.80 -1.37
CA LEU A 22 -4.28 -0.46 -0.98
C LEU A 22 -2.80 -0.21 -1.35
N VAL A 23 -1.94 -1.20 -1.13
CA VAL A 23 -0.51 -1.09 -1.47
C VAL A 23 -0.32 -0.94 -2.98
N GLU A 24 -1.06 -1.72 -3.78
CA GLU A 24 -1.05 -1.61 -5.23
C GLU A 24 -1.54 -0.24 -5.70
N GLU A 25 -2.65 0.25 -5.16
CA GLU A 25 -3.19 1.58 -5.47
C GLU A 25 -2.18 2.68 -5.19
N VAL A 26 -1.51 2.63 -4.02
CA VAL A 26 -0.49 3.61 -3.64
C VAL A 26 0.71 3.54 -4.58
N LEU A 27 1.18 2.35 -4.95
CA LEU A 27 2.30 2.18 -5.89
C LEU A 27 1.96 2.71 -7.29
N MET A 28 0.74 2.48 -7.77
CA MET A 28 0.30 2.92 -9.10
C MET A 28 0.08 4.44 -9.16
N SER A 29 -0.45 5.04 -8.11
CA SER A 29 -0.79 6.47 -8.10
C SER A 29 0.40 7.37 -7.73
N HIS A 30 1.25 6.96 -6.79
CA HIS A 30 2.37 7.78 -6.30
C HIS A 30 3.62 7.66 -7.18
N THR A 31 3.53 8.10 -8.43
CA THR A 31 4.62 8.06 -9.42
C THR A 31 5.40 9.39 -9.52
N PRO A 32 6.66 9.37 -10.02
CA PRO A 32 7.40 10.60 -10.29
C PRO A 32 6.82 11.35 -11.50
N SER A 33 6.83 12.67 -11.43
CA SER A 33 6.62 13.57 -12.58
C SER A 33 7.92 13.83 -13.34
N ALA A 34 7.85 14.56 -14.45
CA ALA A 34 9.04 14.98 -15.21
C ALA A 34 10.04 15.77 -14.35
N MET A 35 9.58 16.46 -13.31
CA MET A 35 10.43 17.23 -12.38
C MET A 35 10.84 16.41 -11.14
N GLY A 36 10.64 15.08 -11.13
CA GLY A 36 10.97 14.22 -9.98
C GLY A 36 10.03 14.35 -8.77
N MET A 37 9.02 15.22 -8.82
CA MET A 37 8.01 15.37 -7.77
C MET A 37 6.94 14.27 -7.85
N CYS A 38 6.40 13.83 -6.72
CA CYS A 38 5.32 12.87 -6.66
C CYS A 38 4.00 13.44 -7.21
N ARG A 39 3.41 12.76 -8.19
CA ARG A 39 2.20 13.18 -8.89
C ARG A 39 0.95 13.14 -8.01
N ALA A 40 0.69 12.01 -7.35
CA ALA A 40 -0.45 11.85 -6.45
C ALA A 40 -0.44 12.89 -5.32
N CYS A 41 0.74 13.17 -4.74
CA CYS A 41 0.84 14.15 -3.67
C CYS A 41 0.41 15.56 -4.09
N LYS A 42 0.77 15.94 -5.32
CA LYS A 42 0.35 17.20 -5.91
C LYS A 42 -1.13 17.19 -6.27
N GLN A 43 -1.64 16.12 -6.85
CA GLN A 43 -3.03 16.05 -7.33
C GLN A 43 -4.05 16.04 -6.21
N HIS A 44 -3.85 15.24 -5.16
CA HIS A 44 -4.85 15.05 -4.11
C HIS A 44 -4.73 16.05 -2.97
N TRP A 45 -3.50 16.46 -2.63
CA TRP A 45 -3.26 17.33 -1.47
C TRP A 45 -2.60 18.67 -1.82
N SER A 46 -2.36 18.95 -3.11
CA SER A 46 -1.64 20.15 -3.55
C SER A 46 -0.26 20.32 -2.90
N ARG A 47 0.39 19.20 -2.52
CA ARG A 47 1.73 19.21 -1.90
C ARG A 47 2.81 18.88 -2.94
N LEU A 48 3.86 19.70 -2.97
CA LEU A 48 5.07 19.45 -3.75
C LEU A 48 6.08 18.66 -2.91
N VAL A 49 6.16 17.36 -3.15
CA VAL A 49 7.05 16.44 -2.43
C VAL A 49 7.85 15.65 -3.46
N TRP A 50 9.15 15.48 -3.22
CA TRP A 50 10.00 14.63 -4.06
C TRP A 50 9.52 13.17 -4.04
N HIS A 51 9.59 12.51 -5.18
CA HIS A 51 9.40 11.07 -5.26
C HIS A 51 10.72 10.34 -4.96
N PRO A 52 10.73 9.24 -4.16
CA PRO A 52 9.57 8.64 -3.51
C PRO A 52 9.10 9.47 -2.31
N CYS A 53 7.79 9.68 -2.22
CA CYS A 53 7.19 10.27 -1.03
C CYS A 53 7.00 9.20 0.06
N THR A 54 6.71 9.58 1.29
CA THR A 54 6.52 8.65 2.42
C THR A 54 5.53 7.53 2.14
N GLN A 55 4.42 7.82 1.42
CA GLN A 55 3.42 6.80 1.08
C GLN A 55 3.96 5.79 0.04
N ALA A 56 4.67 6.26 -0.99
CA ALA A 56 5.32 5.39 -1.96
C ALA A 56 6.41 4.51 -1.32
N GLU A 57 7.18 5.08 -0.39
CA GLU A 57 8.22 4.37 0.37
C GLU A 57 7.61 3.28 1.25
N TRP A 58 6.51 3.60 1.97
CA TRP A 58 5.76 2.62 2.76
C TRP A 58 5.26 1.47 1.88
N ALA A 59 4.59 1.77 0.77
CA ALA A 59 3.99 0.75 -0.10
C ALA A 59 5.05 -0.18 -0.69
N ARG A 60 6.22 0.37 -1.10
CA ARG A 60 7.36 -0.43 -1.57
C ARG A 60 7.87 -1.40 -0.51
N ARG A 61 8.07 -0.92 0.73
CA ARG A 61 8.54 -1.76 1.84
C ARG A 61 7.53 -2.85 2.19
N PHE A 62 6.24 -2.50 2.19
CA PHE A 62 5.19 -3.45 2.48
C PHE A 62 5.08 -4.54 1.40
N ALA A 63 5.10 -4.15 0.12
CA ALA A 63 5.11 -5.10 -1.00
C ALA A 63 6.31 -6.05 -0.94
N ALA A 64 7.51 -5.55 -0.62
CA ALA A 64 8.69 -6.40 -0.45
C ALA A 64 8.49 -7.41 0.70
N ASN A 65 7.91 -7.00 1.82
CA ASN A 65 7.62 -7.90 2.94
C ASN A 65 6.57 -8.96 2.61
N LEU A 66 5.58 -8.64 1.78
CA LEU A 66 4.59 -9.62 1.30
C LEU A 66 5.25 -10.69 0.42
N LEU A 67 6.13 -10.28 -0.51
CA LEU A 67 6.85 -11.21 -1.39
C LEU A 67 7.83 -12.07 -0.59
N ASN A 68 8.57 -11.48 0.35
CA ASN A 68 9.51 -12.21 1.19
C ASN A 68 8.81 -13.13 2.20
N GLY A 69 7.58 -12.83 2.60
CA GLY A 69 6.74 -13.66 3.45
C GLY A 69 6.01 -14.80 2.72
N ALA A 70 6.07 -14.83 1.38
CA ALA A 70 5.50 -15.89 0.55
C ALA A 70 6.49 -17.05 0.28
N GLU A 71 7.77 -16.88 0.66
CA GLU A 71 8.83 -17.89 0.52
C GLU A 71 9.10 -18.70 1.80
N ALA A 72 8.28 -18.55 2.85
CA ALA A 72 8.42 -19.24 4.13
C ALA A 72 7.29 -20.25 4.42
#